data_AF-A0A9P4XK07-F1
#
_entry.id   AF-A0A9P4XK07-F1
#
_cell.length_a   1.000
_cell.length_b   1.000
_cell.length_c   1.000
_cell.angle_alpha   90.00
_cell.angle_beta   90.00
_cell.angle_gamma   90.00
#
_symmetry.space_group_name_H-M   'P 1'
#
loop_
_entity.id
_entity.type
_entity.pdbx_description
1 polymer ?
#
loop_
_entity_poly.entity_id
_entity_poly.type
_entity_poly.pdbx_seq_one_letter_code
_entity_poly.pdbx_strand_id
1 'polypeptide(L)'
;MSRKLTTILKSSRSPVGALTSSSLARSPVPRRNQASLSIWICIATCIFIFIIISSTVKMKASMLSVALALAPGAMAWKEVSDCDEIKYTSVPGFFLQDDANTDPNTFDYANFNFGLLNRTYPTDAKFDPRHKKTQWQRFANYVESLNDDCKKNKKDQTTYKVLFMGRHGEGWHNAAETFYGTPAWNCYWAEQNGNSTATWADAELTNNGIAQTTKANAYFKSRFADGLPYFESYYSSPLRRCLQTAQLTFGSLKLPHPFKPTIKELFRESISIHTCDRRSTKTQIHAFAPNFQFEAGFTEDDELWEGAQDKGETSAHQVARSKIVIDDVFSHDDNTWLSITSHSGEIGAILTVLNHRSFSLSTGQIIPVLVKAELVEPTVEPTSTYASFTSEPTCKSPPITSISGQGCVCATATTTFATATITSGCKAH
;
A
#
# COMPACT_ATOMS: atom_id res chain seq x y z
N MET A 1 45.42 -3.98 -45.20
CA MET A 1 44.97 -4.02 -46.61
C MET A 1 43.45 -3.99 -46.63
N SER A 2 42.89 -3.06 -47.39
CA SER A 2 41.48 -2.69 -47.45
C SER A 2 40.79 -3.35 -48.66
N ARG A 3 39.49 -3.70 -48.53
CA ARG A 3 38.38 -3.59 -49.53
C ARG A 3 37.22 -4.53 -49.13
N LYS A 4 36.03 -4.00 -48.78
CA LYS A 4 34.86 -3.64 -49.62
C LYS A 4 34.14 -4.87 -50.22
N LEU A 5 32.93 -5.19 -49.75
CA LEU A 5 31.59 -4.79 -50.26
C LEU A 5 31.33 -5.26 -51.70
N THR A 6 30.17 -5.90 -51.99
CA THR A 6 29.10 -5.36 -52.87
C THR A 6 27.85 -6.28 -52.89
N THR A 7 26.70 -5.60 -52.80
CA THR A 7 25.28 -5.98 -52.89
C THR A 7 24.82 -6.43 -54.28
N ILE A 8 23.76 -7.24 -54.39
CA ILE A 8 22.88 -7.30 -55.58
C ILE A 8 21.41 -7.13 -55.18
N LEU A 9 20.73 -6.23 -55.87
CA LEU A 9 19.33 -5.82 -55.77
C LEU A 9 18.72 -5.93 -57.18
N LYS A 10 17.48 -6.45 -57.31
CA LYS A 10 16.47 -6.17 -58.37
C LYS A 10 15.22 -7.03 -58.06
N SER A 11 14.01 -6.54 -57.75
CA SER A 11 13.07 -5.60 -58.41
C SER A 11 12.29 -6.18 -59.61
N SER A 12 10.98 -6.44 -59.43
CA SER A 12 9.86 -6.06 -60.34
C SER A 12 8.51 -6.53 -59.74
N ARG A 13 7.64 -5.62 -59.24
CA ARG A 13 6.46 -4.99 -59.90
C ARG A 13 5.21 -5.89 -60.07
N SER A 14 4.12 -5.41 -59.45
CA SER A 14 2.69 -5.80 -59.60
C SER A 14 2.12 -5.50 -61.00
N PRO A 15 0.84 -5.86 -61.26
CA PRO A 15 -0.18 -4.80 -61.19
C PRO A 15 -1.58 -5.20 -60.66
N VAL A 16 -2.34 -4.12 -60.45
CA VAL A 16 -3.71 -3.90 -59.95
C VAL A 16 -4.80 -4.47 -60.86
N GLY A 17 -5.95 -4.83 -60.28
CA GLY A 17 -7.25 -4.91 -60.95
C GLY A 17 -8.39 -4.77 -59.94
N ALA A 18 -9.21 -3.72 -60.08
CA ALA A 18 -10.31 -3.35 -59.19
C ALA A 18 -11.68 -3.39 -59.90
N LEU A 19 -12.74 -3.31 -59.07
CA LEU A 19 -14.14 -2.93 -59.34
C LEU A 19 -15.13 -4.05 -59.74
N THR A 20 -16.18 -4.23 -58.94
CA THR A 20 -17.50 -3.59 -59.16
C THR A 20 -18.49 -3.88 -58.03
N SER A 21 -19.37 -2.90 -57.82
CA SER A 21 -20.44 -2.75 -56.84
C SER A 21 -21.78 -3.39 -57.27
N SER A 22 -22.68 -3.71 -56.33
CA SER A 22 -24.07 -3.19 -56.34
C SER A 22 -24.91 -3.67 -55.14
N SER A 23 -25.84 -2.78 -54.79
CA SER A 23 -26.81 -2.74 -53.69
C SER A 23 -28.05 -3.60 -53.95
N LEU A 24 -28.75 -4.09 -52.90
CA LEU A 24 -30.17 -3.82 -52.60
C LEU A 24 -30.82 -4.76 -51.56
N ALA A 25 -31.51 -4.11 -50.61
CA ALA A 25 -32.87 -4.40 -50.13
C ALA A 25 -33.20 -5.40 -48.98
N ARG A 26 -33.88 -4.79 -47.98
CA ARG A 26 -35.12 -5.20 -47.27
C ARG A 26 -35.07 -6.18 -46.08
N SER A 27 -35.39 -5.62 -44.91
CA SER A 27 -36.16 -6.26 -43.83
C SER A 27 -37.55 -6.71 -44.31
N PRO A 28 -38.24 -7.59 -43.55
CA PRO A 28 -39.25 -7.05 -42.64
C PRO A 28 -39.39 -7.77 -41.28
N VAL A 29 -39.80 -6.96 -40.32
CA VAL A 29 -40.48 -7.28 -39.05
C VAL A 29 -41.92 -7.74 -39.32
N PRO A 30 -42.54 -8.57 -38.46
CA PRO A 30 -43.99 -8.54 -38.26
C PRO A 30 -44.40 -7.98 -36.90
N ARG A 31 -45.47 -7.17 -36.93
CA ARG A 31 -46.14 -6.47 -35.83
C ARG A 31 -47.16 -7.38 -35.10
N ARG A 32 -47.20 -7.22 -33.77
CA ARG A 32 -48.32 -6.75 -32.91
C ARG A 32 -49.79 -7.14 -33.24
N ASN A 33 -50.51 -7.62 -32.22
CA ASN A 33 -51.93 -7.38 -31.85
C ASN A 33 -52.07 -7.81 -30.36
N GLN A 34 -52.24 -6.95 -29.34
CA GLN A 34 -53.42 -6.20 -28.84
C GLN A 34 -54.74 -6.99 -28.67
N ALA A 35 -55.18 -7.15 -27.41
CA ALA A 35 -56.57 -7.15 -26.93
C ALA A 35 -56.59 -7.20 -25.36
N SER A 36 -56.97 -6.10 -24.69
CA SER A 36 -58.18 -5.91 -23.84
C SER A 36 -58.25 -6.74 -22.54
N LEU A 37 -58.09 -6.15 -21.35
CA LEU A 37 -59.13 -5.50 -20.50
C LEU A 37 -60.09 -6.51 -19.82
N SER A 38 -60.22 -6.37 -18.49
CA SER A 38 -61.44 -6.60 -17.68
C SER A 38 -61.59 -7.85 -16.79
N ILE A 39 -61.77 -7.59 -15.47
CA ILE A 39 -62.85 -8.11 -14.58
C ILE A 39 -62.61 -9.38 -13.71
N TRP A 40 -62.39 -9.12 -12.41
CA TRP A 40 -63.11 -9.60 -11.20
C TRP A 40 -63.51 -11.08 -10.98
N ILE A 41 -62.99 -11.62 -9.86
CA ILE A 41 -63.68 -12.20 -8.67
C ILE A 41 -64.42 -13.57 -8.72
N CYS A 42 -64.17 -14.36 -7.64
CA CYS A 42 -64.91 -15.52 -7.06
C CYS A 42 -64.68 -16.88 -7.75
N ILE A 43 -64.42 -18.02 -7.08
CA ILE A 43 -65.08 -18.70 -5.93
C ILE A 43 -64.02 -19.70 -5.35
N ALA A 44 -63.50 -19.58 -4.13
CA ALA A 44 -63.98 -20.16 -2.87
C ALA A 44 -64.24 -21.69 -2.83
N THR A 45 -63.35 -22.43 -2.17
CA THR A 45 -63.65 -23.68 -1.43
C THR A 45 -63.02 -23.52 -0.04
N CYS A 46 -63.81 -23.09 0.96
CA CYS A 46 -64.42 -23.94 2.01
C CYS A 46 -63.35 -24.49 2.96
N ILE A 47 -62.98 -23.76 4.02
CA ILE A 47 -63.56 -23.76 5.38
C ILE A 47 -63.36 -25.10 6.10
N PHE A 48 -62.78 -25.03 7.31
CA PHE A 48 -63.07 -25.76 8.56
C PHE A 48 -61.74 -25.90 9.34
N ILE A 49 -61.53 -25.51 10.61
CA ILE A 49 -62.35 -24.92 11.68
C ILE A 49 -61.37 -24.53 12.83
N PHE A 50 -61.60 -23.38 13.49
CA PHE A 50 -61.37 -23.04 14.92
C PHE A 50 -59.91 -23.08 15.48
N ILE A 51 -59.38 -22.15 16.29
CA ILE A 51 -59.89 -21.13 17.23
C ILE A 51 -58.78 -20.06 17.43
N ILE A 52 -59.23 -18.83 17.67
CA ILE A 52 -58.48 -17.63 18.04
C ILE A 52 -57.93 -17.75 19.48
N ILE A 53 -56.74 -17.17 19.77
CA ILE A 53 -56.38 -16.35 20.95
C ILE A 53 -54.89 -16.51 21.30
N SER A 54 -54.16 -15.41 21.12
CA SER A 54 -53.19 -14.78 22.04
C SER A 54 -52.15 -15.60 22.81
N SER A 55 -50.96 -14.99 22.91
CA SER A 55 -50.00 -15.01 24.04
C SER A 55 -48.76 -15.92 23.89
N THR A 56 -47.61 -15.25 23.73
CA THR A 56 -46.30 -15.53 24.36
C THR A 56 -46.06 -16.91 24.97
N VAL A 57 -45.23 -17.77 24.33
CA VAL A 57 -44.41 -18.77 25.02
C VAL A 57 -43.12 -19.07 24.21
N LYS A 58 -41.99 -18.98 24.92
CA LYS A 58 -40.64 -19.47 24.56
C LYS A 58 -40.65 -20.97 24.24
N MET A 59 -39.83 -21.43 23.29
CA MET A 59 -39.25 -22.78 23.42
C MET A 59 -37.88 -22.91 22.77
N LYS A 60 -37.00 -23.54 23.55
CA LYS A 60 -35.62 -23.96 23.28
C LYS A 60 -35.61 -25.25 22.44
N ALA A 61 -34.55 -25.43 21.65
CA ALA A 61 -33.80 -26.66 21.34
C ALA A 61 -33.12 -26.43 19.97
N SER A 62 -31.92 -26.92 19.65
CA SER A 62 -31.14 -28.02 20.17
C SER A 62 -29.67 -27.77 19.83
N MET A 63 -28.77 -28.05 20.76
CA MET A 63 -27.38 -28.32 20.43
C MET A 63 -27.31 -29.61 19.60
N LEU A 64 -26.49 -29.63 18.55
CA LEU A 64 -25.90 -30.84 18.00
C LEU A 64 -24.40 -30.62 17.90
N SER A 65 -23.67 -31.46 18.63
CA SER A 65 -22.23 -31.48 18.73
C SER A 65 -21.58 -31.93 17.43
N VAL A 66 -20.52 -31.23 16.99
CA VAL A 66 -19.46 -31.81 16.17
C VAL A 66 -18.16 -31.61 16.93
N ALA A 67 -17.53 -32.73 17.29
CA ALA A 67 -16.22 -32.74 17.89
C ALA A 67 -15.14 -32.93 16.81
N LEU A 68 -14.05 -32.19 17.00
CA LEU A 68 -12.65 -32.50 16.66
C LEU A 68 -12.09 -32.08 15.29
N ALA A 69 -11.41 -30.93 15.30
CA ALA A 69 -10.00 -30.89 14.92
C ALA A 69 -9.25 -30.04 15.96
N LEU A 70 -8.42 -30.70 16.78
CA LEU A 70 -7.45 -30.03 17.64
C LEU A 70 -6.35 -29.47 16.73
N ALA A 71 -6.43 -28.18 16.39
CA ALA A 71 -5.25 -27.42 16.02
C ALA A 71 -4.47 -27.13 17.32
N PRO A 72 -3.16 -27.41 17.39
CA PRO A 72 -2.36 -26.99 18.53
C PRO A 72 -2.21 -25.46 18.48
N GLY A 73 -2.91 -24.78 19.40
CA GLY A 73 -2.48 -23.53 20.04
C GLY A 73 -2.23 -22.31 19.15
N ALA A 74 -3.26 -21.80 18.45
CA ALA A 74 -3.32 -20.39 18.11
C ALA A 74 -4.15 -19.69 19.19
N MET A 75 -3.49 -19.11 20.20
CA MET A 75 -4.13 -18.04 20.96
C MET A 75 -4.06 -16.83 20.03
N ALA A 76 -5.21 -16.48 19.43
CA ALA A 76 -5.40 -15.19 18.80
C ALA A 76 -4.85 -14.12 19.75
N TRP A 77 -4.17 -13.13 19.20
CA TRP A 77 -3.98 -11.88 19.93
C TRP A 77 -5.34 -11.48 20.49
N LYS A 78 -5.36 -11.12 21.77
CA LYS A 78 -6.55 -10.53 22.40
C LYS A 78 -7.03 -9.46 21.42
N GLU A 79 -8.30 -9.50 21.01
CA GLU A 79 -8.88 -8.38 20.28
C GLU A 79 -8.49 -7.13 21.05
N VAL A 80 -7.67 -6.28 20.43
CA VAL A 80 -7.19 -5.05 21.03
C VAL A 80 -8.44 -4.27 21.37
N SER A 81 -8.76 -4.20 22.66
CA SER A 81 -9.96 -3.51 23.08
C SER A 81 -9.75 -2.01 22.90
N ASP A 82 -10.83 -1.23 22.88
CA ASP A 82 -10.75 0.25 22.83
C ASP A 82 -9.93 0.86 23.99
N CYS A 83 -9.53 0.04 24.98
CA CYS A 83 -8.75 0.41 26.15
C CYS A 83 -7.34 -0.21 26.16
N ASP A 84 -6.83 -0.72 25.04
CA ASP A 84 -5.48 -1.28 24.93
C ASP A 84 -4.66 -0.46 23.90
N GLU A 85 -3.41 -0.09 24.22
CA GLU A 85 -2.49 0.57 23.28
C GLU A 85 -1.38 -0.40 22.86
N ILE A 86 -1.01 -0.42 21.57
CA ILE A 86 0.19 -1.14 21.13
C ILE A 86 1.38 -0.17 21.12
N LYS A 87 2.36 -0.46 21.97
CA LYS A 87 3.66 0.20 21.99
C LYS A 87 4.64 -0.54 21.09
N TYR A 88 5.23 0.17 20.13
CA TYR A 88 6.24 -0.38 19.23
C TYR A 88 7.67 -0.02 19.64
N THR A 89 8.59 -0.93 19.37
CA THR A 89 10.02 -0.68 19.46
C THR A 89 10.73 -1.47 18.37
N SER A 90 11.46 -0.78 17.48
CA SER A 90 12.42 -1.41 16.60
C SER A 90 13.58 -1.94 17.42
N VAL A 91 13.86 -3.25 17.33
CA VAL A 91 14.90 -3.91 18.11
C VAL A 91 16.23 -3.77 17.37
N PRO A 92 17.19 -2.99 17.89
CA PRO A 92 18.40 -2.67 17.16
C PRO A 92 19.44 -3.79 17.18
N GLY A 93 20.43 -3.69 16.31
CA GLY A 93 21.59 -4.57 16.27
C GLY A 93 21.38 -5.84 15.47
N PHE A 94 20.36 -5.88 14.62
CA PHE A 94 20.13 -7.00 13.69
C PHE A 94 20.38 -6.57 12.25
N PHE A 95 20.08 -5.31 11.92
CA PHE A 95 20.27 -4.74 10.59
C PHE A 95 21.22 -3.54 10.64
N LEU A 96 22.02 -3.36 9.59
CA LEU A 96 22.91 -2.20 9.44
C LEU A 96 22.12 -0.88 9.53
N GLN A 97 20.87 -0.87 9.08
CA GLN A 97 19.98 0.29 9.12
C GLN A 97 19.62 0.73 10.55
N ASP A 98 19.82 -0.14 11.55
CA ASP A 98 19.69 0.21 12.98
C ASP A 98 20.85 1.11 13.45
N ASP A 99 22.04 0.96 12.84
CA ASP A 99 23.27 1.65 13.25
C ASP A 99 23.25 3.11 12.76
N ALA A 100 23.56 4.03 13.66
CA ALA A 100 23.61 5.44 13.34
C ALA A 100 24.72 5.84 12.35
N ASN A 101 25.71 4.97 12.17
CA ASN A 101 26.83 5.17 11.25
C ASN A 101 26.55 4.65 9.83
N THR A 102 25.44 3.94 9.61
CA THR A 102 25.04 3.51 8.27
C THR A 102 24.43 4.69 7.52
N ASP A 103 25.10 5.14 6.46
CA ASP A 103 24.61 6.21 5.60
C ASP A 103 23.49 5.72 4.67
N PRO A 104 22.25 6.22 4.81
CA PRO A 104 21.14 5.81 3.96
C PRO A 104 21.35 6.12 2.48
N ASN A 105 22.15 7.14 2.14
CA ASN A 105 22.32 7.59 0.75
C ASN A 105 23.18 6.65 -0.08
N THR A 106 24.03 5.85 0.57
CA THR A 106 24.96 4.91 -0.09
C THR A 106 24.60 3.45 0.16
N PHE A 107 23.55 3.19 0.95
CA PHE A 107 23.13 1.84 1.30
C PHE A 107 22.40 1.15 0.14
N ASP A 108 22.80 -0.09 -0.16
CA ASP A 108 22.13 -0.97 -1.11
C ASP A 108 21.85 -2.31 -0.45
N TYR A 109 20.58 -2.61 -0.19
CA TYR A 109 20.14 -3.85 0.44
C TYR A 109 20.72 -5.10 -0.25
N ALA A 110 20.93 -5.06 -1.57
CA ALA A 110 21.42 -6.20 -2.32
C ALA A 110 22.90 -6.51 -2.05
N ASN A 111 23.69 -5.48 -1.76
CA ASN A 111 25.12 -5.61 -1.48
C ASN A 111 25.40 -6.00 -0.02
N PHE A 112 24.43 -5.79 0.87
CA PHE A 112 24.60 -5.95 2.31
C PHE A 112 23.71 -7.00 2.95
N ASN A 113 23.16 -7.97 2.20
CA ASN A 113 22.27 -9.01 2.74
C ASN A 113 21.03 -8.43 3.46
N PHE A 114 20.39 -7.44 2.83
CA PHE A 114 19.37 -6.57 3.43
C PHE A 114 19.82 -5.80 4.69
N GLY A 115 21.12 -5.79 4.95
CA GLY A 115 21.72 -5.25 6.16
C GLY A 115 21.83 -6.23 7.31
N LEU A 116 21.38 -7.48 7.17
CA LEU A 116 21.45 -8.46 8.26
C LEU A 116 22.90 -8.67 8.70
N LEU A 117 23.19 -8.32 9.95
CA LEU A 117 24.52 -8.41 10.52
C LEU A 117 24.97 -9.86 10.66
N ASN A 118 26.22 -10.15 10.31
CA ASN A 118 26.84 -11.43 10.62
C ASN A 118 27.20 -11.47 12.11
N ARG A 119 26.35 -12.12 12.91
CA ARG A 119 26.47 -12.21 14.37
C ARG A 119 26.03 -13.56 14.90
N THR A 120 26.40 -13.83 16.15
CA THR A 120 25.87 -14.95 16.92
C THR A 120 24.57 -14.57 17.62
N TYR A 121 23.73 -15.58 17.87
CA TYR A 121 22.50 -15.49 18.66
C TYR A 121 22.56 -16.43 19.87
N PRO A 122 21.86 -16.11 20.98
CA PRO A 122 21.77 -17.00 22.15
C PRO A 122 21.30 -18.42 21.82
N THR A 123 20.53 -18.60 20.75
CA THR A 123 20.01 -19.89 20.31
C THR A 123 21.01 -20.74 19.51
N ASP A 124 22.13 -20.18 19.05
CA ASP A 124 23.02 -20.83 18.08
C ASP A 124 23.64 -22.11 18.62
N ALA A 125 24.04 -22.15 19.90
CA ALA A 125 24.64 -23.34 20.50
C ALA A 125 23.73 -24.57 20.42
N LYS A 126 22.40 -24.37 20.46
CA LYS A 126 21.41 -25.43 20.34
C LYS A 126 20.96 -25.66 18.90
N PHE A 127 20.73 -24.59 18.14
CA PHE A 127 20.16 -24.66 16.79
C PHE A 127 21.19 -24.99 15.71
N ASP A 128 22.41 -24.48 15.84
CA ASP A 128 23.51 -24.66 14.89
C ASP A 128 24.85 -25.02 15.56
N PRO A 129 24.92 -26.12 16.34
CA PRO A 129 26.13 -26.51 17.07
C PRO A 129 27.33 -26.84 16.18
N ARG A 130 27.12 -26.95 14.86
CA ARG A 130 28.15 -27.27 13.86
C ARG A 130 28.42 -26.11 12.89
N HIS A 131 27.85 -24.92 13.14
CA HIS A 131 28.04 -23.72 12.33
C HIS A 131 27.77 -23.92 10.83
N LYS A 132 26.71 -24.67 10.49
CA LYS A 132 26.29 -24.98 9.10
C LYS A 132 25.10 -24.15 8.62
N LYS A 133 24.40 -23.45 9.51
CA LYS A 133 23.23 -22.65 9.17
C LYS A 133 23.66 -21.27 8.66
N THR A 134 22.89 -20.74 7.72
CA THR A 134 23.12 -19.38 7.21
C THR A 134 22.74 -18.34 8.27
N GLN A 135 23.21 -17.10 8.10
CA GLN A 135 22.84 -16.00 9.00
C GLN A 135 21.32 -15.83 9.09
N TRP A 136 20.60 -15.97 7.97
CA TRP A 136 19.14 -15.88 7.92
C TRP A 136 18.45 -17.00 8.71
N GLN A 137 18.91 -18.24 8.57
CA GLN A 137 18.34 -19.36 9.31
C GLN A 137 18.53 -19.19 10.82
N ARG A 138 19.71 -18.72 11.25
CA ARG A 138 19.99 -18.44 12.66
C ARG A 138 19.16 -17.29 13.20
N PHE A 139 19.04 -16.20 12.43
CA PHE A 139 18.19 -15.06 12.78
C PHE A 139 16.73 -15.48 12.90
N ALA A 140 16.22 -16.26 11.95
CA ALA A 140 14.84 -16.71 11.96
C ALA A 140 14.51 -17.58 13.18
N ASN A 141 15.38 -18.54 13.51
CA ASN A 141 15.24 -19.36 14.71
C ASN A 141 15.31 -18.51 16.00
N TYR A 142 16.12 -17.46 16.02
CA TYR A 142 16.16 -16.55 17.15
C TYR A 142 14.83 -15.78 17.31
N VAL A 143 14.28 -15.22 16.22
CA VAL A 143 12.97 -14.54 16.26
C VAL A 143 11.86 -15.49 16.69
N GLU A 144 11.85 -16.73 16.19
CA GLU A 144 10.91 -17.77 16.63
C GLU A 144 11.03 -18.04 18.13
N SER A 145 12.26 -18.12 18.68
CA SER A 145 12.45 -18.31 20.12
C SER A 145 11.94 -17.15 20.96
N LEU A 146 12.03 -15.91 20.48
CA LEU A 146 11.45 -14.73 21.15
C LEU A 146 9.93 -14.86 21.23
N ASN A 147 9.28 -15.22 20.13
CA ASN A 147 7.83 -15.42 20.09
C ASN A 147 7.37 -16.62 20.94
N ASP A 148 8.15 -17.70 20.98
CA ASP A 148 7.87 -18.85 21.85
C ASP A 148 7.98 -18.51 23.34
N ASP A 149 8.94 -17.69 23.71
CA ASP A 149 9.09 -17.23 25.10
C ASP A 149 7.97 -16.27 25.51
N CYS A 150 7.50 -15.41 24.60
CA CYS A 150 6.31 -14.58 24.82
C CYS A 150 5.06 -15.45 25.07
N LYS A 151 4.85 -16.52 24.27
CA LYS A 151 3.72 -17.44 24.44
C LYS A 151 3.72 -18.17 25.80
N LYS A 152 4.91 -18.47 26.34
CA LYS A 152 5.05 -19.09 27.68
C LYS A 152 4.73 -18.07 28.78
N ASN A 153 5.13 -16.82 28.60
CA ASN A 153 4.94 -15.72 29.54
C ASN A 153 3.67 -14.92 29.23
N LYS A 154 2.49 -15.54 29.39
CA LYS A 154 1.17 -14.94 29.07
C LYS A 154 0.82 -13.61 29.76
N LYS A 155 1.66 -13.14 30.69
CA LYS A 155 1.51 -11.83 31.34
C LYS A 155 1.98 -10.69 30.45
N ASP A 156 2.94 -10.96 29.58
CA ASP A 156 3.50 -9.97 28.67
C ASP A 156 2.81 -10.20 27.32
N GLN A 157 1.86 -9.34 26.97
CA GLN A 157 1.19 -9.38 25.67
C GLN A 157 2.13 -8.79 24.60
N THR A 158 3.25 -9.48 24.40
CA THR A 158 4.34 -9.10 23.52
C THR A 158 4.40 -10.01 22.31
N THR A 159 4.72 -9.44 21.15
CA THR A 159 5.11 -10.18 19.96
C THR A 159 6.37 -9.61 19.34
N TYR A 160 6.96 -10.38 18.43
CA TYR A 160 7.99 -9.92 17.52
C TYR A 160 7.58 -10.22 16.08
N LYS A 161 7.67 -9.19 15.22
CA LYS A 161 7.49 -9.32 13.77
C LYS A 161 8.69 -8.75 13.03
N VAL A 162 8.94 -9.24 11.82
CA VAL A 162 9.96 -8.69 10.91
C VAL A 162 9.24 -8.10 9.71
N LEU A 163 9.33 -6.78 9.57
CA LEU A 163 8.71 -6.03 8.49
C LEU A 163 9.74 -5.77 7.40
N PHE A 164 9.51 -6.25 6.18
CA PHE A 164 10.26 -5.89 4.99
C PHE A 164 9.51 -4.81 4.22
N MET A 165 9.92 -3.57 4.41
CA MET A 165 9.30 -2.40 3.80
C MET A 165 10.08 -1.99 2.55
N GLY A 166 9.44 -2.07 1.38
CA GLY A 166 10.02 -1.69 0.09
C GLY A 166 9.42 -0.40 -0.44
N ARG A 167 10.25 0.60 -0.74
CA ARG A 167 9.83 1.75 -1.53
C ARG A 167 9.59 1.29 -2.97
N HIS A 168 8.50 1.73 -3.57
CA HIS A 168 8.24 1.46 -4.99
C HIS A 168 9.43 1.78 -5.89
N GLY A 169 9.52 1.10 -7.03
CA GLY A 169 10.48 1.45 -8.09
C GLY A 169 10.20 2.86 -8.64
N GLU A 170 11.14 3.44 -9.38
CA GLU A 170 10.97 4.77 -9.98
C GLU A 170 9.66 4.85 -10.79
N GLY A 171 8.78 5.76 -10.38
CA GLY A 171 7.56 6.09 -11.09
C GLY A 171 7.72 7.31 -11.99
N TRP A 172 6.79 7.50 -12.93
CA TRP A 172 6.81 8.66 -13.82
C TRP A 172 6.77 10.01 -13.07
N HIS A 173 6.18 10.06 -11.87
CA HIS A 173 6.24 11.24 -11.01
C HIS A 173 7.66 11.54 -10.50
N ASN A 174 8.47 10.52 -10.16
CA ASN A 174 9.87 10.72 -9.74
C ASN A 174 10.73 11.22 -10.91
N ALA A 175 10.53 10.65 -12.10
CA ALA A 175 11.21 11.09 -13.30
C ALA A 175 10.81 12.53 -13.68
N ALA A 176 9.54 12.88 -13.53
CA ALA A 176 9.04 14.23 -13.74
C ALA A 176 9.61 15.22 -12.71
N GLU A 177 9.61 14.90 -11.43
CA GLU A 177 10.25 15.73 -10.40
C GLU A 177 11.73 15.97 -10.71
N THR A 178 12.45 14.92 -11.11
CA THR A 178 13.86 15.03 -11.51
C THR A 178 14.03 15.96 -12.72
N PHE A 179 13.13 15.86 -13.70
CA PHE A 179 13.17 16.68 -14.92
C PHE A 179 12.86 18.16 -14.66
N TYR A 180 11.81 18.46 -13.90
CA TYR A 180 11.39 19.83 -13.60
C TYR A 180 12.19 20.47 -12.46
N GLY A 181 12.78 19.65 -11.59
CA GLY A 181 13.41 20.06 -10.34
C GLY A 181 12.37 20.25 -9.22
N THR A 182 12.69 19.80 -8.01
CA THR A 182 11.80 19.81 -6.83
C THR A 182 11.07 21.15 -6.60
N PRO A 183 11.72 22.33 -6.71
CA PRO A 183 11.00 23.59 -6.50
C PRO A 183 9.92 23.85 -7.56
N ALA A 184 10.18 23.61 -8.84
CA ALA A 184 9.15 23.79 -9.88
C ALA A 184 8.08 22.70 -9.83
N TRP A 185 8.49 21.48 -9.46
CA TRP A 185 7.61 20.34 -9.26
C TRP A 185 6.54 20.66 -8.21
N ASN A 186 6.96 20.97 -6.98
CA ASN A 186 6.07 21.27 -5.86
C ASN A 186 5.20 22.52 -6.12
N CYS A 187 5.71 23.49 -6.87
CA CYS A 187 4.97 24.73 -7.10
C CYS A 187 3.89 24.66 -8.18
N TYR A 188 3.93 23.70 -9.11
CA TYR A 188 3.00 23.71 -10.24
C TYR A 188 2.84 22.35 -10.93
N TRP A 189 3.96 21.68 -11.26
CA TRP A 189 3.90 20.51 -12.14
C TRP A 189 3.27 19.29 -11.48
N ALA A 190 3.47 19.13 -10.18
CA ALA A 190 2.93 18.01 -9.42
C ALA A 190 1.38 18.03 -9.32
N GLU A 191 0.76 19.20 -9.41
CA GLU A 191 -0.71 19.36 -9.47
C GLU A 191 -1.31 18.98 -10.83
N GLN A 192 -0.48 18.87 -11.88
CA GLN A 192 -0.94 18.43 -13.19
C GLN A 192 -1.08 16.90 -13.19
N ASN A 193 -1.92 16.33 -14.07
CA ASN A 193 -1.99 14.87 -14.21
C ASN A 193 -0.80 14.29 -15.01
N GLY A 194 -0.08 15.13 -15.74
CA GLY A 194 0.93 14.72 -16.70
C GLY A 194 1.18 15.80 -17.75
N ASN A 195 1.90 15.43 -18.80
CA ASN A 195 2.08 16.21 -20.01
C ASN A 195 1.81 15.34 -21.25
N SER A 196 2.28 15.75 -22.43
CA SER A 196 2.08 15.00 -23.68
C SER A 196 2.89 13.70 -23.78
N THR A 197 3.87 13.47 -22.89
CA THR A 197 4.78 12.32 -22.96
C THR A 197 4.69 11.39 -21.75
N ALA A 198 4.24 11.87 -20.61
CA ALA A 198 4.15 11.09 -19.37
C ALA A 198 2.93 11.47 -18.53
N THR A 199 2.42 10.49 -17.78
CA THR A 199 1.35 10.67 -16.79
C THR A 199 1.94 10.41 -15.41
N TRP A 200 1.75 11.35 -14.49
CA TRP A 200 2.22 11.22 -13.10
C TRP A 200 1.09 11.24 -12.07
N ALA A 201 -0.17 11.49 -12.47
CA ALA A 201 -1.33 11.13 -11.65
C ALA A 201 -1.37 9.61 -11.44
N ASP A 202 -1.45 9.17 -10.17
CA ASP A 202 -1.34 7.76 -9.76
C ASP A 202 -0.30 6.98 -10.60
N ALA A 203 0.92 7.55 -10.66
CA ALA A 203 1.92 7.18 -11.65
C ALA A 203 2.24 5.67 -11.65
N GLU A 204 2.38 5.12 -12.85
CA GLU A 204 3.01 3.83 -13.08
C GLU A 204 4.54 3.93 -13.05
N LEU A 205 5.21 2.77 -13.00
CA LEU A 205 6.65 2.65 -13.04
C LEU A 205 7.24 3.07 -14.40
N THR A 206 8.43 3.66 -14.37
CA THR A 206 9.27 3.83 -15.55
C THR A 206 9.99 2.51 -15.88
N ASN A 207 10.70 2.48 -17.01
CA ASN A 207 11.58 1.35 -17.33
C ASN A 207 12.69 1.16 -16.27
N ASN A 208 13.18 2.24 -15.66
CA ASN A 208 14.15 2.12 -14.56
C ASN A 208 13.48 1.52 -13.31
N GLY A 209 12.24 1.92 -13.00
CA GLY A 209 11.46 1.32 -11.92
C GLY A 209 11.24 -0.18 -12.12
N ILE A 210 10.92 -0.60 -13.34
CA ILE A 210 10.81 -2.04 -13.69
C ILE A 210 12.16 -2.78 -13.54
N ALA A 211 13.27 -2.14 -13.89
CA ALA A 211 14.61 -2.72 -13.66
C ALA A 211 14.91 -2.88 -12.16
N GLN A 212 14.51 -1.92 -11.33
CA GLN A 212 14.64 -2.00 -9.88
C GLN A 212 13.80 -3.14 -9.28
N THR A 213 12.57 -3.37 -9.75
CA THR A 213 11.74 -4.50 -9.31
C THR A 213 12.32 -5.84 -9.75
N THR A 214 12.93 -5.88 -10.94
CA THR A 214 13.62 -7.08 -11.46
C THR A 214 14.84 -7.43 -10.61
N LYS A 215 15.62 -6.42 -10.19
CA LYS A 215 16.71 -6.58 -9.22
C LYS A 215 16.18 -7.15 -7.90
N ALA A 216 15.09 -6.59 -7.36
CA ALA A 216 14.48 -7.06 -6.12
C ALA A 216 13.99 -8.52 -6.23
N ASN A 217 13.31 -8.88 -7.33
CA ASN A 217 12.86 -10.24 -7.59
C ASN A 217 14.03 -11.24 -7.57
N ALA A 218 15.08 -10.97 -8.35
CA ALA A 218 16.26 -11.82 -8.42
C ALA A 218 16.95 -11.94 -7.06
N TYR A 219 16.98 -10.85 -6.28
CA TYR A 219 17.59 -10.85 -4.97
C TYR A 219 16.78 -11.63 -3.94
N PHE A 220 15.46 -11.41 -3.84
CA PHE A 220 14.61 -12.22 -2.96
C PHE A 220 14.69 -13.71 -3.31
N LYS A 221 14.70 -14.06 -4.60
CA LYS A 221 14.88 -15.44 -5.04
C LYS A 221 16.17 -16.07 -4.48
N SER A 222 17.28 -15.33 -4.49
CA SER A 222 18.54 -15.83 -3.94
C SER A 222 18.50 -15.88 -2.41
N ARG A 223 17.89 -14.90 -1.74
CA ARG A 223 17.80 -14.87 -0.28
C ARG A 223 16.90 -15.96 0.29
N PHE A 224 15.78 -16.27 -0.37
CA PHE A 224 14.95 -17.41 0.00
C PHE A 224 15.72 -18.74 -0.16
N ALA A 225 16.55 -18.87 -1.20
CA ALA A 225 17.43 -20.04 -1.35
C ALA A 225 18.51 -20.10 -0.24
N ASP A 226 18.96 -18.95 0.27
CA ASP A 226 19.91 -18.83 1.38
C ASP A 226 19.22 -18.87 2.77
N GLY A 227 17.94 -19.24 2.82
CA GLY A 227 17.21 -19.49 4.06
C GLY A 227 16.63 -18.26 4.74
N LEU A 228 16.47 -17.13 4.04
CA LEU A 228 15.50 -16.11 4.42
C LEU A 228 14.10 -16.76 4.47
N PRO A 229 13.33 -16.58 5.56
CA PRO A 229 11.95 -17.07 5.59
C PRO A 229 11.11 -16.43 4.50
N TYR A 230 10.21 -17.22 3.90
CA TYR A 230 9.20 -16.65 3.02
C TYR A 230 8.29 -15.73 3.81
N PHE A 231 7.82 -14.66 3.18
CA PHE A 231 6.79 -13.83 3.79
C PHE A 231 5.48 -14.60 3.84
N GLU A 232 4.81 -14.45 4.96
CA GLU A 232 3.53 -15.10 5.24
C GLU A 232 2.38 -14.17 4.83
N SER A 233 2.59 -12.86 4.98
CA SER A 233 1.69 -11.82 4.50
C SER A 233 2.40 -10.82 3.59
N TYR A 234 1.67 -10.37 2.57
CA TYR A 234 2.11 -9.34 1.63
C TYR A 234 1.09 -8.21 1.64
N TYR A 235 1.57 -6.99 1.90
CA TYR A 235 0.78 -5.77 1.90
C TYR A 235 1.27 -4.81 0.83
N SER A 236 0.35 -4.02 0.28
CA SER A 236 0.67 -2.98 -0.69
C SER A 236 -0.18 -1.73 -0.49
N SER A 237 0.42 -0.57 -0.77
CA SER A 237 -0.32 0.66 -1.03
C SER A 237 -1.30 0.50 -2.21
N PRO A 238 -2.43 1.22 -2.22
CA PRO A 238 -3.34 1.25 -3.37
C PRO A 238 -2.79 1.96 -4.61
N LEU A 239 -1.70 2.72 -4.50
CA LEU A 239 -1.14 3.49 -5.63
C LEU A 239 -0.43 2.58 -6.63
N ARG A 240 -0.66 2.78 -7.94
CA ARG A 240 -0.29 1.84 -9.02
C ARG A 240 1.18 1.44 -9.02
N ARG A 241 2.08 2.39 -8.76
CA ARG A 241 3.53 2.14 -8.62
C ARG A 241 3.87 1.08 -7.58
N CYS A 242 3.16 1.04 -6.44
CA CYS A 242 3.37 0.03 -5.41
C CYS A 242 2.78 -1.32 -5.82
N LEU A 243 1.61 -1.33 -6.45
CA LEU A 243 0.99 -2.54 -6.98
C LEU A 243 1.88 -3.20 -8.04
N GLN A 244 2.39 -2.42 -9.01
CA GLN A 244 3.37 -2.89 -10.01
C GLN A 244 4.66 -3.37 -9.33
N THR A 245 5.17 -2.63 -8.36
CA THR A 245 6.39 -3.02 -7.63
C THR A 245 6.22 -4.37 -6.96
N ALA A 246 5.14 -4.55 -6.20
CA ALA A 246 4.86 -5.81 -5.50
C ALA A 246 4.67 -6.97 -6.48
N GLN A 247 3.87 -6.77 -7.54
CA GLN A 247 3.59 -7.78 -8.55
C GLN A 247 4.86 -8.22 -9.29
N LEU A 248 5.70 -7.27 -9.72
CA LEU A 248 6.94 -7.59 -10.45
C LEU A 248 8.03 -8.16 -9.52
N THR A 249 8.03 -7.78 -8.25
CA THR A 249 9.00 -8.29 -7.28
C THR A 249 8.70 -9.74 -6.88
N PHE A 250 7.43 -10.09 -6.66
CA PHE A 250 7.08 -11.38 -6.04
C PHE A 250 6.23 -12.30 -6.92
N GLY A 251 5.44 -11.78 -7.86
CA GLY A 251 4.40 -12.54 -8.56
C GLY A 251 4.90 -13.70 -9.43
N SER A 252 6.19 -13.72 -9.79
CA SER A 252 6.84 -14.81 -10.54
C SER A 252 7.67 -15.76 -9.67
N LEU A 253 7.79 -15.49 -8.38
CA LEU A 253 8.58 -16.31 -7.47
C LEU A 253 7.82 -17.59 -7.10
N LYS A 254 8.56 -18.66 -6.85
CA LYS A 254 8.02 -19.90 -6.30
C LYS A 254 7.86 -19.72 -4.79
N LEU A 255 6.66 -19.35 -4.37
CA LEU A 255 6.30 -19.13 -2.97
C LEU A 255 5.56 -20.35 -2.39
N PRO A 256 5.60 -20.57 -1.06
CA PRO A 256 4.89 -21.68 -0.41
C PRO A 256 3.36 -21.53 -0.50
N HIS A 257 2.86 -20.31 -0.63
CA HIS A 257 1.45 -19.98 -0.80
C HIS A 257 1.24 -19.06 -2.00
N PRO A 258 0.03 -19.05 -2.61
CA PRO A 258 -0.26 -18.15 -3.71
C PRO A 258 0.01 -16.68 -3.37
N PHE A 259 0.69 -15.96 -4.25
CA PHE A 259 0.93 -14.53 -4.10
C PHE A 259 -0.38 -13.75 -4.26
N LYS A 260 -0.99 -13.37 -3.13
CA LYS A 260 -2.29 -12.69 -3.09
C LYS A 260 -2.27 -11.52 -2.09
N PRO A 261 -1.54 -10.42 -2.38
CA PRO A 261 -1.34 -9.34 -1.42
C PRO A 261 -2.63 -8.65 -1.02
N THR A 262 -2.64 -8.08 0.18
CA THR A 262 -3.71 -7.22 0.68
C THR A 262 -3.36 -5.75 0.45
N ILE A 263 -4.23 -5.03 -0.23
CA ILE A 263 -4.19 -3.60 -0.42
C ILE A 263 -4.77 -2.96 0.85
N LYS A 264 -3.96 -2.15 1.52
CA LYS A 264 -4.41 -1.32 2.64
C LYS A 264 -4.24 0.15 2.28
N GLU A 265 -5.33 0.90 2.37
CA GLU A 265 -5.44 2.30 1.95
C GLU A 265 -4.35 3.15 2.60
N LEU A 266 -4.15 2.94 3.90
CA LEU A 266 -3.26 3.76 4.71
C LEU A 266 -1.77 3.45 4.54
N PHE A 267 -1.39 2.47 3.70
CA PHE A 267 0.00 2.33 3.22
C PHE A 267 0.31 3.25 2.03
N ARG A 268 -0.59 4.16 1.64
CA ARG A 268 -0.36 5.21 0.65
C ARG A 268 0.70 6.23 1.06
N GLU A 269 1.25 6.93 0.08
CA GLU A 269 2.25 8.00 0.30
C GLU A 269 1.67 9.11 1.16
N SER A 270 2.54 10.01 1.62
CA SER A 270 2.13 11.33 2.07
C SER A 270 1.04 11.90 1.16
N ILE A 271 -0.05 12.42 1.74
CA ILE A 271 -1.18 12.95 0.96
C ILE A 271 -0.97 14.44 0.74
N SER A 272 -0.29 14.85 -0.33
CA SER A 272 -0.13 16.26 -0.68
C SER A 272 -1.14 16.71 -1.75
N ILE A 273 -1.03 17.95 -2.20
CA ILE A 273 -1.73 18.44 -3.40
C ILE A 273 -1.35 17.69 -4.69
N HIS A 274 -0.25 16.92 -4.68
CA HIS A 274 0.28 16.28 -5.87
C HIS A 274 -0.70 15.22 -6.40
N THR A 275 -0.93 15.19 -7.71
CA THR A 275 -1.84 14.20 -8.33
C THR A 275 -1.31 12.77 -8.26
N CYS A 276 0.01 12.61 -8.03
CA CYS A 276 0.62 11.30 -7.79
C CYS A 276 0.19 10.68 -6.47
N ASP A 277 -0.36 11.49 -5.55
CA ASP A 277 -0.83 11.01 -4.26
C ASP A 277 -2.30 10.63 -4.30
N ARG A 278 -3.06 11.11 -5.30
CA ARG A 278 -4.44 10.69 -5.57
C ARG A 278 -4.48 9.28 -6.14
N ARG A 279 -5.14 8.34 -5.48
CA ARG A 279 -5.27 6.97 -5.99
C ARG A 279 -6.35 6.84 -7.05
N SER A 280 -6.20 5.84 -7.92
CA SER A 280 -7.28 5.37 -8.79
C SER A 280 -8.49 4.86 -7.98
N THR A 281 -9.63 4.78 -8.65
CA THR A 281 -10.83 4.13 -8.07
C THR A 281 -10.57 2.66 -7.77
N LYS A 282 -11.30 2.09 -6.81
CA LYS A 282 -11.23 0.65 -6.48
C LYS A 282 -11.46 -0.23 -7.71
N THR A 283 -12.42 0.13 -8.58
CA THR A 283 -12.67 -0.59 -9.84
C THR A 283 -11.45 -0.59 -10.75
N GLN A 284 -10.81 0.58 -10.92
CA GLN A 284 -9.59 0.69 -11.74
C GLN A 284 -8.41 -0.07 -11.12
N ILE A 285 -8.24 -0.01 -9.79
CA ILE A 285 -7.22 -0.76 -9.07
C ILE A 285 -7.44 -2.26 -9.25
N HIS A 286 -8.68 -2.73 -9.12
CA HIS A 286 -9.00 -4.15 -9.30
C HIS A 286 -8.70 -4.63 -10.72
N ALA A 287 -9.06 -3.84 -11.74
CA ALA A 287 -8.75 -4.15 -13.13
C ALA A 287 -7.23 -4.19 -13.39
N PHE A 288 -6.46 -3.34 -12.70
CA PHE A 288 -5.02 -3.24 -12.82
C PHE A 288 -4.25 -4.36 -12.09
N ALA A 289 -4.72 -4.75 -10.90
CA ALA A 289 -4.10 -5.75 -10.03
C ALA A 289 -5.14 -6.80 -9.57
N PRO A 290 -5.65 -7.65 -10.48
CA PRO A 290 -6.81 -8.51 -10.21
C PRO A 290 -6.55 -9.62 -9.18
N ASN A 291 -5.28 -9.98 -8.95
CA ASN A 291 -4.90 -10.96 -7.93
C ASN A 291 -4.72 -10.37 -6.52
N PHE A 292 -4.84 -9.05 -6.36
CA PHE A 292 -4.74 -8.39 -5.07
C PHE A 292 -6.11 -8.35 -4.39
N GLN A 293 -6.12 -8.35 -3.06
CA GLN A 293 -7.32 -8.25 -2.23
C GLN A 293 -7.40 -6.87 -1.61
N PHE A 294 -8.58 -6.27 -1.59
CA PHE A 294 -8.78 -5.07 -0.79
C PHE A 294 -9.05 -5.44 0.66
N GLU A 295 -8.61 -4.60 1.59
CA GLU A 295 -9.09 -4.65 2.96
C GLU A 295 -10.62 -4.43 3.05
N ALA A 296 -11.20 -4.85 4.17
CA ALA A 296 -12.60 -4.60 4.45
C ALA A 296 -12.89 -3.10 4.51
N GLY A 297 -14.01 -2.67 3.92
CA GLY A 297 -14.41 -1.25 3.92
C GLY A 297 -13.70 -0.36 2.89
N PHE A 298 -12.78 -0.89 2.07
CA PHE A 298 -12.10 -0.09 1.04
C PHE A 298 -13.11 0.59 0.09
N THR A 299 -13.04 1.92 0.02
CA THR A 299 -14.00 2.78 -0.69
C THR A 299 -13.75 2.81 -2.20
N GLU A 300 -14.77 3.13 -2.99
CA GLU A 300 -14.64 3.20 -4.45
C GLU A 300 -13.74 4.36 -4.87
N ASP A 301 -14.13 5.57 -4.50
CA ASP A 301 -13.40 6.80 -4.79
C ASP A 301 -12.33 7.10 -3.73
N ASP A 302 -11.38 7.97 -4.06
CA ASP A 302 -10.37 8.46 -3.12
C ASP A 302 -10.97 9.56 -2.23
N GLU A 303 -11.32 9.19 -0.99
CA GLU A 303 -11.94 10.10 -0.02
C GLU A 303 -10.91 10.88 0.83
N LEU A 304 -9.62 10.54 0.76
CA LEU A 304 -8.58 11.14 1.60
C LEU A 304 -7.82 12.26 0.90
N TRP A 305 -7.77 12.26 -0.43
CA TRP A 305 -7.00 13.26 -1.18
C TRP A 305 -7.75 14.60 -1.28
N GLU A 306 -7.29 15.60 -0.52
CA GLU A 306 -7.81 16.98 -0.52
C GLU A 306 -7.04 17.94 -1.45
N GLY A 307 -6.27 17.42 -2.42
CA GLY A 307 -5.43 18.25 -3.28
C GLY A 307 -6.21 19.20 -4.19
N ALA A 308 -7.45 18.86 -4.56
CA ALA A 308 -8.35 19.76 -5.29
C ALA A 308 -8.78 21.00 -4.47
N GLN A 309 -8.56 20.98 -3.16
CA GLN A 309 -8.81 22.08 -2.23
C GLN A 309 -7.52 22.79 -1.81
N ASP A 310 -6.41 22.60 -2.56
CA ASP A 310 -5.08 23.14 -2.27
C ASP A 310 -4.57 22.72 -0.87
N LYS A 311 -4.90 21.51 -0.41
CA LYS A 311 -4.50 20.99 0.92
C LYS A 311 -3.69 19.70 0.86
N GLY A 312 -2.70 19.61 1.74
CA GLY A 312 -1.92 18.40 2.01
C GLY A 312 -1.92 18.04 3.49
N GLU A 313 -1.64 16.78 3.80
CA GLU A 313 -1.60 16.26 5.16
C GLU A 313 -0.37 16.75 5.91
N THR A 314 -0.52 16.99 7.21
CA THR A 314 0.63 17.34 8.04
C THR A 314 1.46 16.10 8.37
N SER A 315 2.76 16.27 8.63
CA SER A 315 3.62 15.15 9.06
C SER A 315 3.12 14.47 10.35
N ALA A 316 2.50 15.24 11.26
CA ALA A 316 1.90 14.69 12.48
C ALA A 316 0.70 13.79 12.15
N HIS A 317 -0.15 14.23 11.22
CA HIS A 317 -1.26 13.41 10.72
C HIS A 317 -0.78 12.15 10.01
N GLN A 318 0.24 12.26 9.16
CA GLN A 318 0.82 11.10 8.50
C GLN A 318 1.31 10.06 9.51
N VAL A 319 2.09 10.45 10.52
CA VAL A 319 2.59 9.51 11.56
C VAL A 319 1.43 8.82 12.29
N ALA A 320 0.38 9.56 12.63
CA ALA A 320 -0.79 8.96 13.28
C ALA A 320 -1.57 8.03 12.35
N ARG A 321 -1.76 8.41 11.08
CA ARG A 321 -2.37 7.58 10.04
C ARG A 321 -1.57 6.29 9.80
N SER A 322 -0.24 6.39 9.76
CA SER A 322 0.66 5.24 9.69
C SER A 322 0.53 4.35 10.92
N LYS A 323 0.35 4.92 12.13
CA LYS A 323 0.10 4.12 13.33
C LYS A 323 -1.20 3.31 13.22
N ILE A 324 -2.27 3.87 12.66
CA ILE A 324 -3.54 3.14 12.47
C ILE A 324 -3.33 1.88 11.63
N VAL A 325 -2.60 1.96 10.52
CA VAL A 325 -2.38 0.78 9.66
C VAL A 325 -1.44 -0.24 10.28
N ILE A 326 -0.44 0.21 11.04
CA ILE A 326 0.44 -0.68 11.78
C ILE A 326 -0.31 -1.37 12.93
N ASP A 327 -1.16 -0.64 13.67
CA ASP A 327 -2.03 -1.22 14.71
C ASP A 327 -2.96 -2.28 14.13
N ASP A 328 -3.59 -2.01 12.98
CA ASP A 328 -4.43 -2.98 12.30
C ASP A 328 -3.64 -4.25 11.89
N VAL A 329 -2.46 -4.09 11.28
CA VAL A 329 -1.61 -5.24 10.91
C VAL A 329 -1.13 -6.01 12.13
N PHE A 330 -0.79 -5.36 13.24
CA PHE A 330 -0.35 -6.05 14.44
C PHE A 330 -1.51 -6.73 15.16
N SER A 331 -2.72 -6.17 15.12
CA SER A 331 -3.90 -6.73 15.77
C SER A 331 -4.55 -7.89 15.02
N HIS A 332 -4.45 -7.92 13.68
CA HIS A 332 -5.23 -8.85 12.84
C HIS A 332 -4.39 -9.83 12.02
N ASP A 333 -3.06 -9.74 12.08
CA ASP A 333 -2.16 -10.66 11.39
C ASP A 333 -1.29 -11.39 12.42
N ASP A 334 -1.45 -12.70 12.57
CA ASP A 334 -0.64 -13.47 13.53
C ASP A 334 0.77 -13.81 12.99
N ASN A 335 1.07 -13.46 11.74
CA ASN A 335 2.31 -13.84 11.08
C ASN A 335 3.52 -13.02 11.56
N THR A 336 4.71 -13.63 11.42
CA THR A 336 5.99 -13.03 11.85
C THR A 336 6.67 -12.29 10.70
N TRP A 337 6.66 -12.84 9.48
CA TRP A 337 7.42 -12.30 8.35
C TRP A 337 6.51 -11.61 7.36
N LEU A 338 6.53 -10.27 7.36
CA LEU A 338 5.61 -9.45 6.57
C LEU A 338 6.36 -8.65 5.52
N SER A 339 5.82 -8.59 4.31
CA SER A 339 6.27 -7.66 3.27
C SER A 339 5.29 -6.52 3.12
N ILE A 340 5.78 -5.28 3.04
CA ILE A 340 4.99 -4.07 2.82
C ILE A 340 5.61 -3.31 1.65
N THR A 341 4.87 -3.14 0.55
CA THR A 341 5.30 -2.30 -0.57
C THR A 341 4.62 -0.94 -0.50
N SER A 342 5.39 0.11 -0.28
CA SER A 342 4.88 1.46 0.02
C SER A 342 5.83 2.52 -0.57
N HIS A 343 5.93 3.69 0.08
CA HIS A 343 6.53 4.91 -0.45
C HIS A 343 7.55 5.50 0.53
N SER A 344 8.29 6.52 0.09
CA SER A 344 9.35 7.12 0.91
C SER A 344 8.80 7.81 2.16
N GLY A 345 7.76 8.64 2.02
CA GLY A 345 7.18 9.37 3.15
C GLY A 345 6.49 8.43 4.12
N GLU A 346 5.68 7.52 3.59
CA GLU A 346 4.96 6.53 4.41
C GLU A 346 5.90 5.59 5.18
N ILE A 347 6.96 5.06 4.54
CA ILE A 347 7.95 4.24 5.27
C ILE A 347 8.66 5.09 6.33
N GLY A 348 8.99 6.35 6.05
CA GLY A 348 9.57 7.25 7.04
C GLY A 348 8.66 7.48 8.25
N ALA A 349 7.36 7.64 8.02
CA ALA A 349 6.36 7.78 9.07
C ALA A 349 6.19 6.49 9.88
N ILE A 350 6.17 5.32 9.22
CA ILE A 350 6.16 4.01 9.89
C ILE A 350 7.42 3.84 10.74
N LEU A 351 8.62 4.17 10.25
CA LEU A 351 9.85 4.10 11.05
C LEU A 351 9.75 4.98 12.32
N THR A 352 9.11 6.14 12.23
CA THR A 352 8.83 7.00 13.39
C THR A 352 7.89 6.30 14.38
N VAL A 353 6.78 5.71 13.91
CA VAL A 353 5.85 4.93 14.75
C VAL A 353 6.56 3.78 15.46
N LEU A 354 7.48 3.11 14.77
CA LEU A 354 8.23 1.97 15.29
C LEU A 354 9.37 2.37 16.25
N ASN A 355 9.57 3.66 16.53
CA ASN A 355 10.72 4.18 17.27
C ASN A 355 12.07 3.77 16.66
N HIS A 356 12.12 3.63 15.33
CA HIS A 356 13.34 3.45 14.57
C HIS A 356 13.95 4.81 14.22
N ARG A 357 15.27 4.85 13.98
CA ARG A 357 15.91 6.07 13.46
C ARG A 357 15.35 6.43 12.07
N SER A 358 15.49 7.69 11.66
CA SER A 358 15.24 8.04 10.26
C SER A 358 16.21 7.31 9.34
N PHE A 359 15.67 6.72 8.27
CA PHE A 359 16.43 6.04 7.23
C PHE A 359 15.75 6.26 5.89
N SER A 360 16.30 7.14 5.05
CA SER A 360 15.74 7.44 3.73
C SER A 360 15.96 6.28 2.76
N LEU A 361 14.96 6.02 1.92
CA LEU A 361 15.02 4.99 0.89
C LEU A 361 14.97 5.63 -0.49
N SER A 362 15.96 5.33 -1.33
CA SER A 362 15.89 5.58 -2.78
C SER A 362 14.83 4.68 -3.44
N THR A 363 14.39 5.01 -4.65
CA THR A 363 13.41 4.19 -5.40
C THR A 363 13.90 2.74 -5.52
N GLY A 364 13.01 1.79 -5.24
CA GLY A 364 13.31 0.35 -5.24
C GLY A 364 14.18 -0.16 -4.08
N GLN A 365 14.52 0.68 -3.09
CA GLN A 365 15.21 0.22 -1.86
C GLN A 365 14.25 -0.47 -0.88
N ILE A 366 14.81 -1.35 -0.05
CA ILE A 366 14.07 -2.20 0.89
C ILE A 366 14.78 -2.15 2.26
N ILE A 367 14.00 -1.97 3.32
CA ILE A 367 14.46 -2.00 4.71
C ILE A 367 13.72 -3.08 5.50
N PRO A 368 14.42 -4.08 6.06
CA PRO A 368 13.88 -4.93 7.11
C PRO A 368 13.97 -4.23 8.47
N VAL A 369 12.96 -4.44 9.32
CA VAL A 369 12.95 -3.99 10.72
C VAL A 369 12.42 -5.13 11.58
N LEU A 370 13.18 -5.52 12.62
CA LEU A 370 12.66 -6.38 13.69
C LEU A 370 11.90 -5.49 14.68
N VAL A 371 10.61 -5.75 14.86
CA VAL A 371 9.70 -4.95 15.69
C VAL A 371 9.25 -5.77 16.87
N LYS A 372 9.44 -5.24 18.07
CA LYS A 372 8.75 -5.66 19.28
C LYS A 372 7.46 -4.84 19.40
N ALA A 373 6.34 -5.50 19.60
CA ALA A 373 5.07 -4.84 19.91
C ALA A 373 4.56 -5.35 21.25
N GLU A 374 4.15 -4.43 22.11
CA GLU A 374 3.69 -4.69 23.47
C GLU A 374 2.32 -4.08 23.66
N LEU A 375 1.33 -4.89 24.03
CA LEU A 375 0.05 -4.37 24.49
C LEU A 375 0.23 -3.79 25.89
N VAL A 376 -0.10 -2.52 26.05
CA VAL A 376 0.01 -1.79 27.31
C VAL A 376 -1.33 -1.18 27.67
N GLU A 377 -1.60 -1.06 28.97
CA GLU A 377 -2.71 -0.24 29.44
C GLU A 377 -2.42 1.23 29.07
N PRO A 378 -3.33 1.93 28.39
CA PRO A 378 -3.14 3.32 28.02
C PRO A 378 -2.99 4.15 29.28
N THR A 379 -1.84 4.82 29.41
CA THR A 379 -1.51 5.61 30.59
C THR A 379 -2.09 7.02 30.54
N VAL A 380 -2.60 7.44 29.37
CA VAL A 380 -3.21 8.75 29.12
C VAL A 380 -4.27 8.60 28.01
N GLU A 381 -5.40 9.29 28.15
CA GLU A 381 -6.34 9.51 27.03
C GLU A 381 -5.61 10.22 25.88
N PRO A 382 -5.59 9.67 24.64
CA PRO A 382 -4.88 10.30 23.53
C PRO A 382 -5.49 11.67 23.21
N THR A 383 -4.82 12.73 23.65
CA THR A 383 -5.29 14.12 23.53
C THR A 383 -4.74 14.85 22.31
N SER A 384 -4.31 14.11 21.29
CA SER A 384 -3.58 14.69 20.16
C SER A 384 -4.50 15.46 19.23
N THR A 385 -4.51 16.79 19.34
CA THR A 385 -5.20 17.71 18.42
C THR A 385 -4.17 18.37 17.49
N TYR A 386 -3.70 17.66 16.47
CA TYR A 386 -2.99 18.28 15.34
C TYR A 386 -3.96 18.50 14.18
N ALA A 387 -3.67 19.49 13.33
CA ALA A 387 -4.42 19.67 12.09
C ALA A 387 -4.12 18.48 11.16
N SER A 388 -5.16 17.83 10.64
CA SER A 388 -4.98 16.73 9.69
C SER A 388 -4.39 17.22 8.37
N PHE A 389 -4.96 18.30 7.84
CA PHE A 389 -4.59 18.89 6.56
C PHE A 389 -4.38 20.41 6.68
N THR A 390 -3.46 20.93 5.89
CA THR A 390 -3.14 22.37 5.79
C THR A 390 -3.02 22.79 4.34
N SER A 391 -3.28 24.07 4.04
CA SER A 391 -3.10 24.59 2.69
C SER A 391 -1.63 24.59 2.27
N GLU A 392 -1.34 24.15 1.04
CA GLU A 392 0.00 24.14 0.47
C GLU A 392 0.17 25.28 -0.56
N PRO A 393 1.29 26.01 -0.54
CA PRO A 393 1.49 27.16 -1.43
C PRO A 393 1.83 26.69 -2.86
N THR A 394 1.04 27.14 -3.84
CA THR A 394 1.24 26.79 -5.26
C THR A 394 1.17 27.99 -6.20
N CYS A 395 1.68 27.79 -7.41
CA CYS A 395 1.52 28.71 -8.53
C CYS A 395 0.33 28.28 -9.39
N LYS A 396 -0.44 29.24 -9.90
CA LYS A 396 -1.53 28.95 -10.85
C LYS A 396 -1.06 28.85 -12.32
N SER A 397 0.23 29.04 -12.55
CA SER A 397 0.91 28.91 -13.85
C SER A 397 2.34 28.38 -13.63
N PRO A 398 3.03 27.88 -14.66
CA PRO A 398 4.44 27.51 -14.53
C PRO A 398 5.26 28.64 -13.90
N PRO A 399 6.17 28.34 -12.94
CA PRO A 399 6.96 29.38 -12.29
C PRO A 399 7.93 30.05 -13.27
N ILE A 400 8.18 31.35 -13.09
CA ILE A 400 9.15 32.12 -13.89
C ILE A 400 10.57 31.63 -13.59
N THR A 401 10.85 31.37 -12.32
CA THR A 401 12.14 30.82 -11.86
C THR A 401 11.91 29.79 -10.78
N SER A 402 12.82 28.82 -10.70
CA SER A 402 12.84 27.77 -9.68
C SER A 402 14.29 27.45 -9.34
N ILE A 403 14.69 27.68 -8.10
CA ILE A 403 16.07 27.53 -7.65
C ILE A 403 16.11 26.55 -6.47
N SER A 404 16.96 25.53 -6.58
CA SER A 404 17.16 24.55 -5.52
C SER A 404 17.57 25.24 -4.22
N GLY A 405 16.88 24.91 -3.11
CA GLY A 405 17.08 25.53 -1.79
C GLY A 405 16.50 26.93 -1.62
N GLN A 406 15.95 27.58 -2.66
CA GLN A 406 15.32 28.90 -2.57
C GLN A 406 13.82 28.90 -2.91
N GLY A 407 13.32 27.84 -3.55
CA GLY A 407 11.91 27.73 -3.95
C GLY A 407 11.67 28.21 -5.38
N CYS A 408 10.42 28.59 -5.68
CA CYS A 408 10.00 29.07 -6.99
C CYS A 408 9.39 30.47 -6.91
N VAL A 409 9.33 31.16 -8.05
CA VAL A 409 8.62 32.44 -8.20
C VAL A 409 7.50 32.29 -9.21
N CYS A 410 6.25 32.44 -8.76
CA CYS A 410 5.08 32.34 -9.63
C CYS A 410 4.97 33.52 -10.60
N ALA A 411 4.42 33.29 -11.80
CA ALA A 411 4.18 34.36 -12.75
C ALA A 411 2.98 35.22 -12.33
N THR A 412 3.26 36.35 -11.67
CA THR A 412 2.29 37.37 -11.20
C THR A 412 1.13 36.82 -10.37
N ALA A 413 1.25 36.94 -9.05
CA ALA A 413 0.11 36.87 -8.17
C ALA A 413 -0.81 38.07 -8.45
N THR A 414 -2.05 37.84 -8.91
CA THR A 414 -3.15 38.69 -8.45
C THR A 414 -3.42 38.26 -7.01
N THR A 415 -2.62 38.77 -6.08
CA THR A 415 -2.91 38.66 -4.65
C THR A 415 -4.17 39.46 -4.37
N THR A 416 -5.33 38.82 -4.38
CA THR A 416 -6.48 39.33 -3.63
C THR A 416 -6.12 39.24 -2.15
N PHE A 417 -5.58 40.32 -1.58
CA PHE A 417 -5.55 40.49 -0.14
C PHE A 417 -7.00 40.53 0.35
N ALA A 418 -7.46 39.44 0.95
CA ALA A 418 -8.66 39.50 1.78
C ALA A 418 -8.38 40.48 2.91
N THR A 419 -9.01 41.65 2.85
CA THR A 419 -8.90 42.68 3.88
C THR A 419 -9.58 42.12 5.13
N ALA A 420 -8.78 41.78 6.15
CA ALA A 420 -9.31 41.43 7.46
C ALA A 420 -10.14 42.62 7.97
N THR A 421 -11.45 42.43 8.06
CA THR A 421 -12.35 43.42 8.64
C THR A 421 -12.17 43.37 10.15
N ILE A 422 -11.59 44.41 10.74
CA ILE A 422 -11.44 44.55 12.19
C ILE A 422 -12.81 44.89 12.76
N THR A 423 -13.50 43.90 13.33
CA THR A 423 -14.60 44.14 14.27
C THR A 423 -14.03 44.51 15.63
N SER A 424 -14.11 45.80 15.97
CA SER A 424 -13.83 46.33 17.30
C SER A 424 -14.95 45.93 18.26
N GLY A 425 -14.66 44.98 19.15
CA GLY A 425 -15.53 44.59 20.24
C GLY A 425 -14.77 44.54 21.56
N CYS A 426 -14.88 45.60 22.37
CA CYS A 426 -15.06 45.53 23.81
C CYS A 426 -15.23 46.93 24.40
N LYS A 427 -16.43 47.21 24.93
CA LYS A 427 -16.63 48.20 26.00
C LYS A 427 -16.37 47.48 27.32
N ALA A 428 -15.47 48.01 28.12
CA ALA A 428 -15.26 47.59 29.50
C ALA A 428 -16.23 48.34 30.44
N HIS A 429 -16.65 47.65 31.50
CA HIS A 429 -17.04 48.26 32.77
C HIS A 429 -15.80 48.61 33.57
#